data_AF-B8BZR5-F1
#
_entry.id   AF-B8BZR5-F1
#
_cell.length_a   1.000
_cell.length_b   1.000
_cell.length_c   1.000
_cell.angle_alpha   90.00
_cell.angle_beta   90.00
_cell.angle_gamma   90.00
#
_symmetry.space_group_name_H-M   'P 1'
#
loop_
_entity.id
_entity.type
_entity.pdbx_description
1 polymer ?
#
loop_
_entity_poly.entity_id
_entity_poly.type
_entity_poly.pdbx_seq_one_letter_code
_entity_poly.pdbx_strand_id
1 'polypeptide(L)'
;RLDNTTTCLPLAYGSIAFYLGKEADEYHTHRWTLYVRSPDPKFDLSSAIEKVVFQLHPSFPQPTRELTEPPFEVTESGWGEFDASIRIIWKEVSDERSTLLQHSIKLYPQHVPPNSDPKAYMNTAVPVVSEKYDEVVFTNPKAEFHKLLLEGSRNKTLPYSLSNQPPVMEYFRTYGDEEEVQKMLAAKKFLEGQLREVKDRLLKADTELDEVKTSLALIKGGGAAGGNAGEQKGADGGGTAAGGAKRANLSQRKQR
;
A
#
# COMPACT_ATOMS: atom_id res chain seq x y z
N ARG A 1 10.26 1.91 -28.65
CA ARG A 1 9.70 1.80 -27.27
C ARG A 1 10.57 0.78 -26.52
N LEU A 2 10.56 0.75 -25.19
CA LEU A 2 11.32 -0.24 -24.41
C LEU A 2 10.45 -1.49 -24.25
N ASP A 3 10.87 -2.62 -24.82
CA ASP A 3 10.05 -3.84 -24.77
C ASP A 3 10.07 -4.49 -23.37
N ASN A 4 8.96 -5.13 -23.00
CA ASN A 4 8.74 -5.80 -21.71
C ASN A 4 9.06 -4.91 -20.48
N THR A 5 8.90 -3.59 -20.63
CA THR A 5 9.24 -2.59 -19.61
C THR A 5 7.97 -1.88 -19.16
N THR A 6 7.76 -1.80 -17.85
CA THR A 6 6.62 -1.10 -17.24
C THR A 6 7.14 -0.08 -16.24
N THR A 7 6.56 1.12 -16.23
CA THR A 7 6.89 2.17 -15.25
C THR A 7 5.60 2.74 -14.69
N CYS A 8 5.48 2.77 -13.36
CA CYS A 8 4.37 3.42 -12.67
C CYS A 8 4.76 4.84 -12.27
N LEU A 9 3.85 5.78 -12.41
CA LEU A 9 3.93 7.13 -11.84
C LEU A 9 2.83 7.28 -10.78
N PRO A 10 3.18 7.25 -9.48
CA PRO A 10 2.26 7.59 -8.40
C PRO A 10 1.79 9.03 -8.51
N LEU A 11 0.48 9.26 -8.39
CA LEU A 11 -0.11 10.59 -8.35
C LEU A 11 -1.19 10.66 -7.27
N ALA A 12 -1.33 11.81 -6.63
CA ALA A 12 -2.47 12.14 -5.79
C ALA A 12 -3.27 13.27 -6.44
N TYR A 13 -4.58 13.11 -6.49
CA TYR A 13 -5.50 14.13 -7.00
C TYR A 13 -6.67 14.30 -6.05
N GLY A 14 -7.16 15.52 -5.91
CA GLY A 14 -8.18 15.79 -4.93
C GLY A 14 -8.56 17.25 -4.81
N SER A 15 -9.41 17.52 -3.83
CA SER A 15 -9.85 18.84 -3.46
C SER A 15 -9.77 19.03 -1.95
N ILE A 16 -9.36 20.22 -1.54
CA ILE A 16 -9.45 20.69 -0.15
C ILE A 16 -10.37 21.91 -0.11
N ALA A 17 -11.23 22.02 0.91
CA ALA A 17 -12.19 23.12 1.06
C ALA A 17 -12.15 23.70 2.47
N PHE A 18 -12.04 25.03 2.56
CA PHE A 18 -12.10 25.80 3.80
C PHE A 18 -13.41 26.58 3.84
N TYR A 19 -14.15 26.47 4.95
CA TYR A 19 -15.32 27.30 5.19
C TYR A 19 -14.91 28.75 5.47
N LEU A 20 -15.54 29.72 4.81
CA LEU A 20 -15.19 31.14 4.91
C LEU A 20 -15.75 31.84 6.17
N GLY A 21 -16.68 31.21 6.88
CA GLY A 21 -17.15 31.70 8.17
C GLY A 21 -17.83 33.07 8.08
N LYS A 22 -17.17 34.11 8.58
CA LYS A 22 -17.67 35.50 8.54
C LYS A 22 -17.46 36.19 7.19
N GLU A 23 -16.57 35.66 6.36
CA GLU A 23 -16.28 36.15 5.00
C GLU A 23 -17.16 35.46 3.95
N ALA A 24 -18.03 34.54 4.38
CA ALA A 24 -18.96 33.85 3.50
C ALA A 24 -20.11 34.76 3.03
N ASP A 25 -20.48 34.64 1.76
CA ASP A 25 -21.70 35.22 1.18
C ASP A 25 -22.62 34.12 0.60
N GLU A 26 -23.75 34.51 -0.01
CA GLU A 26 -24.75 33.59 -0.60
C GLU A 26 -24.17 32.68 -1.70
N TYR A 27 -23.17 33.16 -2.45
CA TYR A 27 -22.56 32.48 -3.59
C TYR A 27 -21.18 31.89 -3.25
N HIS A 28 -20.51 32.39 -2.22
CA HIS A 28 -19.17 31.99 -1.80
C HIS A 28 -19.18 31.62 -0.31
N THR A 29 -19.50 30.36 0.01
CA THR A 29 -19.47 29.87 1.39
C THR A 29 -18.15 29.17 1.73
N HIS A 30 -17.48 28.60 0.74
CA HIS A 30 -16.21 27.90 0.86
C HIS A 30 -15.21 28.44 -0.16
N ARG A 31 -13.93 28.45 0.22
CA ARG A 31 -12.81 28.50 -0.74
C ARG A 31 -12.23 27.11 -0.85
N TRP A 32 -12.15 26.60 -2.07
CA TRP A 32 -11.66 25.26 -2.36
C TRP A 32 -10.50 25.29 -3.36
N THR A 33 -9.64 24.29 -3.30
CA THR A 33 -8.51 24.11 -4.20
C THR A 33 -8.53 22.68 -4.72
N LEU A 34 -8.67 22.52 -6.03
CA LEU A 34 -8.63 21.27 -6.78
C LEU A 34 -7.21 21.10 -7.35
N TYR A 35 -6.56 19.95 -7.17
CA TYR A 35 -5.14 19.79 -7.50
C TYR A 35 -4.77 18.40 -8.01
N VAL A 36 -3.62 18.34 -8.70
CA VAL A 36 -2.83 17.14 -8.99
C VAL A 36 -1.42 17.35 -8.44
N ARG A 37 -0.95 16.41 -7.63
CA ARG A 37 0.38 16.45 -7.00
C ARG A 37 1.04 15.08 -6.99
N SER A 38 2.34 15.05 -6.72
CA SER A 38 3.02 13.80 -6.37
C SER A 38 2.73 13.43 -4.90
N PRO A 39 2.57 12.13 -4.58
CA PRO A 39 2.64 11.60 -3.23
C PRO A 39 4.03 11.75 -2.60
N ASP A 40 5.10 11.59 -3.39
CA ASP A 40 6.47 11.90 -2.99
C ASP A 40 6.73 13.41 -3.17
N PRO A 41 6.98 14.19 -2.10
CA PRO A 41 7.22 15.63 -2.17
C PRO A 41 8.54 16.02 -2.87
N LYS A 42 9.37 15.05 -3.29
CA LYS A 42 10.60 15.28 -4.05
C LYS A 42 10.45 15.02 -5.55
N PHE A 43 9.39 14.31 -5.98
CA PHE A 43 9.21 13.95 -7.37
C PHE A 43 8.69 15.13 -8.19
N ASP A 44 9.46 15.49 -9.22
CA ASP A 44 9.10 16.57 -10.14
C ASP A 44 8.09 16.09 -11.19
N LEU A 45 6.82 16.44 -11.04
CA LEU A 45 5.76 16.11 -12.00
C LEU A 45 5.95 16.81 -13.36
N SER A 46 6.58 17.99 -13.40
CA SER A 46 6.86 18.70 -14.66
C SER A 46 7.91 18.00 -15.51
N SER A 47 8.61 16.98 -14.97
CA SER A 47 9.46 16.09 -15.77
C SER A 47 8.64 15.32 -16.82
N ALA A 48 7.42 14.89 -16.49
CA ALA A 48 6.60 13.97 -17.27
C ALA A 48 5.30 14.57 -17.82
N ILE A 49 4.73 15.57 -17.14
CA ILE A 49 3.50 16.27 -17.53
C ILE A 49 3.85 17.45 -18.45
N GLU A 50 3.10 17.61 -19.54
CA GLU A 50 3.10 18.79 -20.40
C GLU A 50 2.18 19.87 -19.84
N LYS A 51 0.95 19.46 -19.50
CA LYS A 51 -0.07 20.31 -18.89
C LYS A 51 -1.18 19.51 -18.22
N VAL A 52 -1.86 20.15 -17.28
CA VAL A 52 -3.11 19.66 -16.69
C VAL A 52 -4.25 20.61 -17.08
N VAL A 53 -5.35 20.02 -17.56
CA VAL A 53 -6.58 20.75 -17.88
C VAL A 53 -7.67 20.35 -16.89
N PHE A 54 -8.09 21.31 -16.06
CA PHE A 54 -9.20 21.17 -15.13
C PHE A 54 -10.48 21.68 -15.81
N GLN A 55 -11.51 20.84 -15.81
CA GLN A 55 -12.84 21.20 -16.29
C GLN A 55 -13.80 21.27 -15.10
N LEU A 56 -14.16 22.50 -14.75
CA LEU A 56 -15.11 22.86 -13.72
C LEU A 56 -16.55 22.84 -14.23
N HIS A 57 -17.51 22.99 -13.31
CA HIS A 57 -18.92 23.14 -13.66
C HIS A 57 -19.16 24.38 -14.55
N PRO A 58 -20.08 24.34 -15.54
CA PRO A 58 -20.29 25.45 -16.48
C PRO A 58 -20.75 26.80 -15.88
N SER A 59 -21.13 26.84 -14.60
CA SER A 59 -21.45 28.09 -13.89
C SER A 59 -20.22 28.95 -13.58
N PHE A 60 -19.02 28.38 -13.59
CA PHE A 60 -17.79 29.13 -13.34
C PHE A 60 -17.35 29.92 -14.58
N PRO A 61 -16.85 31.16 -14.43
CA PRO A 61 -16.24 31.88 -15.54
C PRO A 61 -14.98 31.12 -16.01
N GLN A 62 -14.85 30.94 -17.32
CA GLN A 62 -13.78 30.14 -17.93
C GLN A 62 -13.67 28.75 -17.26
N PRO A 63 -14.69 27.87 -17.39
CA PRO A 63 -14.74 26.63 -16.60
C PRO A 63 -13.65 25.63 -17.00
N THR A 64 -13.02 25.79 -18.16
CA THR A 64 -11.81 25.07 -18.55
C THR A 64 -10.58 25.87 -18.15
N ARG A 65 -9.77 25.35 -17.21
CA ARG A 65 -8.51 25.94 -16.76
C ARG A 65 -7.34 25.07 -17.22
N GLU A 66 -6.39 25.66 -17.93
CA GLU A 66 -5.20 24.97 -18.43
C GLU A 66 -3.95 25.48 -17.70
N LEU A 67 -3.14 24.55 -17.17
CA LEU A 67 -1.92 24.82 -16.43
C LEU A 67 -0.77 24.01 -17.03
N THR A 68 0.21 24.71 -17.60
CA THR A 68 1.43 24.15 -18.21
C THR A 68 2.58 23.99 -17.22
N GLU A 69 2.49 24.63 -16.05
CA GLU A 69 3.52 24.62 -15.02
C GLU A 69 2.94 24.24 -13.65
N PRO A 70 3.71 23.58 -12.79
CA PRO A 70 3.31 23.24 -11.43
C PRO A 70 3.42 24.46 -10.46
N PRO A 71 2.72 24.44 -9.31
CA PRO A 71 1.81 23.39 -8.85
C PRO A 71 0.52 23.35 -9.67
N PHE A 72 0.11 22.14 -10.06
CA PHE A 72 -1.07 21.93 -10.90
C PHE A 72 -2.34 22.00 -10.04
N GLU A 73 -2.76 23.21 -9.70
CA GLU A 73 -3.90 23.47 -8.83
C GLU A 73 -4.76 24.66 -9.27
N VAL A 74 -6.07 24.57 -9.02
CA VAL A 74 -7.05 25.64 -9.26
C VAL A 74 -7.75 25.94 -7.94
N THR A 75 -7.63 27.19 -7.49
CA THR A 75 -8.35 27.71 -6.31
C THR A 75 -9.52 28.57 -6.75
N GLU A 76 -10.69 28.35 -6.17
CA GLU A 76 -11.94 29.05 -6.45
C GLU A 76 -12.78 29.15 -5.17
N SER A 77 -13.88 29.89 -5.21
CA SER A 77 -14.89 29.91 -4.15
C SER A 77 -16.26 29.47 -4.66
N GLY A 78 -17.12 28.99 -3.77
CA GLY A 78 -18.45 28.51 -4.14
C GLY A 78 -19.24 27.94 -2.95
N TRP A 79 -20.44 27.46 -3.26
CA TRP A 79 -21.35 26.83 -2.29
C TRP A 79 -21.74 25.39 -2.62
N GLY A 80 -21.58 24.96 -3.87
CA GLY A 80 -22.03 23.65 -4.35
C GLY A 80 -20.89 22.63 -4.49
N GLU A 81 -21.18 21.39 -4.11
CA GLU A 81 -20.36 20.24 -4.52
C GLU A 81 -20.67 19.88 -5.98
N PHE A 82 -19.65 19.53 -6.75
CA PHE A 82 -19.80 19.08 -8.14
C PHE A 82 -18.65 18.15 -8.56
N ASP A 83 -18.88 17.39 -9.62
CA ASP A 83 -17.84 16.54 -10.22
C ASP A 83 -17.02 17.36 -11.23
N ALA A 84 -15.73 17.49 -10.94
CA ALA A 84 -14.74 18.11 -11.81
C ALA A 84 -13.96 17.04 -12.59
N SER A 85 -13.65 17.34 -13.84
CA SER A 85 -12.86 16.46 -14.70
C SER A 85 -11.44 16.98 -14.82
N ILE A 86 -10.44 16.13 -14.58
CA ILE A 86 -9.02 16.48 -14.63
C ILE A 86 -8.38 15.70 -15.78
N ARG A 87 -7.83 16.38 -16.77
CA ARG A 87 -7.09 15.77 -17.89
C ARG A 87 -5.61 16.07 -17.76
N ILE A 88 -4.80 15.04 -17.52
CA ILE A 88 -3.34 15.12 -17.53
C ILE A 88 -2.86 14.82 -18.95
N ILE A 89 -2.11 15.74 -19.53
CA ILE A 89 -1.48 15.59 -20.85
C ILE A 89 0.01 15.39 -20.60
N TRP A 90 0.53 14.24 -21.03
CA TRP A 90 1.93 13.87 -20.94
C TRP A 90 2.76 14.63 -21.99
N LYS A 91 4.05 14.83 -21.74
CA LYS A 91 4.97 15.45 -22.71
C LYS A 91 4.91 14.74 -24.05
N GLU A 92 5.05 15.49 -25.15
CA GLU A 92 4.96 14.95 -26.53
C GLU A 92 5.89 13.74 -26.75
N VAL A 93 7.09 13.79 -26.16
CA VAL A 93 8.10 12.72 -26.15
C VAL A 93 7.60 11.38 -25.60
N SER A 94 6.54 11.36 -24.80
CA SER A 94 5.90 10.15 -24.27
C SER A 94 5.19 9.35 -25.37
N ASP A 95 4.48 10.03 -26.27
CA ASP A 95 3.53 9.41 -27.22
C ASP A 95 2.51 8.50 -26.50
N GLU A 96 2.09 8.96 -25.33
CA GLU A 96 1.06 8.35 -24.49
C GLU A 96 -0.23 9.17 -24.53
N ARG A 97 -1.38 8.50 -24.36
CA ARG A 97 -2.68 9.17 -24.34
C ARG A 97 -2.87 9.95 -23.04
N SER A 98 -3.57 11.09 -23.12
CA SER A 98 -3.94 11.88 -21.93
C SER A 98 -4.73 11.04 -20.93
N THR A 99 -4.34 11.06 -19.66
CA THR A 99 -5.10 10.44 -18.56
C THR A 99 -6.26 11.34 -18.17
N LEU A 100 -7.44 10.75 -17.95
CA LEU A 100 -8.66 11.46 -17.55
C LEU A 100 -9.14 10.94 -16.20
N LEU A 101 -9.20 11.82 -15.20
CA LEU A 101 -9.62 11.54 -13.84
C LEU A 101 -10.94 12.29 -13.55
N GLN A 102 -11.80 11.71 -12.72
CA GLN A 102 -13.03 12.37 -12.25
C GLN A 102 -12.99 12.51 -10.72
N HIS A 103 -13.21 13.73 -10.25
CA HIS A 103 -13.14 14.06 -8.83
C HIS A 103 -14.37 14.83 -8.36
N SER A 104 -15.02 14.32 -7.32
CA SER A 104 -16.17 14.99 -6.69
C SER A 104 -15.64 15.97 -5.64
N ILE A 105 -15.76 17.26 -5.90
CA ILE A 105 -15.33 18.30 -4.94
C ILE A 105 -16.25 18.24 -3.73
N LYS A 106 -15.64 18.06 -2.55
CA LYS A 106 -16.36 18.01 -1.26
C LYS A 106 -16.13 19.28 -0.47
N LEU A 107 -17.24 19.93 -0.10
CA LEU A 107 -17.27 21.12 0.75
C LEU A 107 -17.71 20.76 2.17
N TYR A 108 -18.47 19.67 2.32
CA TYR A 108 -19.06 19.27 3.60
C TYR A 108 -18.48 17.92 4.09
N PRO A 109 -18.35 17.70 5.42
CA PRO A 109 -17.91 16.42 5.94
C PRO A 109 -18.93 15.31 5.60
N GLN A 110 -18.45 14.13 5.19
CA GLN A 110 -19.32 13.04 4.71
C GLN A 110 -20.04 12.27 5.82
N HIS A 111 -19.58 12.36 7.07
CA HIS A 111 -20.08 11.59 8.21
C HIS A 111 -20.68 12.48 9.29
N VAL A 112 -21.55 13.41 8.85
CA VAL A 112 -22.32 14.29 9.73
C VAL A 112 -23.54 13.54 10.28
N PRO A 113 -23.75 13.47 11.61
CA PRO A 113 -24.93 12.83 12.17
C PRO A 113 -26.23 13.52 11.74
N PRO A 114 -27.33 12.78 11.53
CA PRO A 114 -28.63 13.37 11.25
C PRO A 114 -29.02 14.40 12.33
N ASN A 115 -29.53 15.56 11.91
CA ASN A 115 -29.97 16.68 12.75
C ASN A 115 -28.88 17.42 13.55
N SER A 116 -27.59 17.27 13.26
CA SER A 116 -26.57 18.15 13.86
C SER A 116 -26.66 19.59 13.32
N ASP A 117 -26.51 20.59 14.20
CA ASP A 117 -26.38 22.01 13.81
C ASP A 117 -25.21 22.19 12.82
N PRO A 118 -25.39 22.87 11.66
CA PRO A 118 -24.30 23.30 10.79
C PRO A 118 -23.08 23.89 11.51
N LYS A 119 -23.29 24.66 12.58
CA LYS A 119 -22.19 25.24 13.38
C LYS A 119 -21.29 24.21 14.07
N ALA A 120 -21.74 22.96 14.22
CA ALA A 120 -20.96 21.88 14.82
C ALA A 120 -19.95 21.25 13.84
N TYR A 121 -20.14 21.40 12.52
CA TYR A 121 -19.28 20.78 11.51
C TYR A 121 -18.74 21.75 10.44
N MET A 122 -19.31 22.95 10.29
CA MET A 122 -18.73 24.04 9.50
C MET A 122 -17.63 24.73 10.32
N ASN A 123 -16.38 24.34 10.10
CA ASN A 123 -15.22 24.87 10.83
C ASN A 123 -14.29 25.65 9.90
N THR A 124 -13.89 26.86 10.30
CA THR A 124 -12.90 27.67 9.55
C THR A 124 -11.46 27.17 9.77
N ALA A 125 -11.21 26.39 10.83
CA ALA A 125 -9.88 25.90 11.20
C ALA A 125 -9.59 24.45 10.78
N VAL A 126 -10.60 23.69 10.33
CA VAL A 126 -10.43 22.31 9.86
C VAL A 126 -11.08 22.18 8.48
N PRO A 127 -10.31 21.99 7.41
CA PRO A 127 -10.85 21.87 6.06
C PRO A 127 -11.45 20.48 5.79
N VAL A 128 -12.30 20.42 4.78
CA VAL A 128 -12.76 19.16 4.18
C VAL A 128 -11.76 18.73 3.11
N VAL A 129 -11.16 17.56 3.28
CA VAL A 129 -10.13 17.01 2.37
C VAL A 129 -10.68 15.75 1.69
N SER A 130 -10.86 15.81 0.37
CA SER A 130 -11.21 14.67 -0.45
C SER A 130 -10.10 14.41 -1.47
N GLU A 131 -9.24 13.42 -1.18
CA GLU A 131 -8.05 13.12 -1.95
C GLU A 131 -7.97 11.62 -2.26
N LYS A 132 -7.54 11.30 -3.48
CA LYS A 132 -7.37 9.94 -4.00
C LYS A 132 -5.94 9.75 -4.45
N TYR A 133 -5.41 8.56 -4.19
CA TYR A 133 -4.17 8.05 -4.77
C TYR A 133 -4.48 7.26 -6.04
N ASP A 134 -3.60 7.35 -7.03
CA ASP A 134 -3.67 6.60 -8.29
C ASP A 134 -2.26 6.32 -8.82
N GLU A 135 -2.14 5.34 -9.72
CA GLU A 135 -0.88 4.99 -10.37
C GLU A 135 -1.06 4.92 -11.88
N VAL A 136 -0.43 5.84 -12.61
CA VAL A 136 -0.43 5.77 -14.08
C VAL A 136 0.64 4.78 -14.51
N VAL A 137 0.20 3.69 -15.14
CA VAL A 137 1.06 2.60 -15.61
C VAL A 137 1.39 2.79 -17.09
N PHE A 138 2.64 3.10 -17.39
CA PHE A 138 3.17 3.19 -18.75
C PHE A 138 3.74 1.83 -19.17
N THR A 139 3.10 1.16 -20.13
CA THR A 139 3.58 -0.12 -20.70
C THR A 139 4.36 0.12 -21.99
N ASN A 140 5.55 -0.47 -22.04
CA ASN A 140 6.55 -0.26 -23.08
C ASN A 140 6.76 1.24 -23.43
N PRO A 141 7.18 2.09 -22.48
CA PRO A 141 7.33 3.53 -22.71
C PRO A 141 8.41 3.84 -23.78
N LYS A 142 8.39 5.05 -24.34
CA LYS A 142 9.54 5.57 -25.11
C LYS A 142 10.75 5.72 -24.18
N ALA A 143 11.95 5.36 -24.66
CA ALA A 143 13.16 5.31 -23.82
C ALA A 143 13.53 6.67 -23.20
N GLU A 144 13.27 7.75 -23.93
CA GLU A 144 13.48 9.12 -23.46
C GLU A 144 12.46 9.51 -22.37
N PHE A 145 11.18 9.18 -22.55
CA PHE A 145 10.16 9.39 -21.53
C PHE A 145 10.38 8.55 -20.26
N HIS A 146 10.79 7.28 -20.43
CA HIS A 146 11.23 6.42 -19.32
C HIS A 146 12.41 7.03 -18.55
N LYS A 147 13.37 7.64 -19.26
CA LYS A 147 14.47 8.37 -18.62
C LYS A 147 13.95 9.57 -17.82
N LEU A 148 13.02 10.37 -18.36
CA LEU A 148 12.41 11.50 -17.65
C LEU A 148 11.70 11.04 -16.36
N LEU A 149 10.90 9.96 -16.42
CA LEU A 149 10.25 9.38 -15.25
C LEU A 149 11.25 8.96 -14.15
N LEU A 150 12.38 8.36 -14.54
CA LEU A 150 13.45 7.99 -13.59
C LEU A 150 14.27 9.18 -13.08
N GLU A 151 14.31 10.29 -13.81
CA GLU A 151 15.03 11.51 -13.41
C GLU A 151 14.17 12.41 -12.51
N GLY A 152 12.84 12.40 -12.65
CA GLY A 152 11.91 13.10 -11.75
C GLY A 152 12.09 12.75 -10.27
N SER A 153 12.45 11.50 -9.95
CA SER A 153 12.74 11.04 -8.57
C SER A 153 14.14 11.42 -8.03
N ARG A 154 15.05 11.97 -8.86
CA ARG A 154 16.46 12.19 -8.46
C ARG A 154 16.72 13.54 -7.80
N ASN A 155 15.83 14.50 -8.01
CA ASN A 155 15.98 15.84 -7.45
C ASN A 155 15.70 15.83 -5.95
N LYS A 156 16.64 16.31 -5.13
CA LYS A 156 16.45 16.41 -3.67
C LYS A 156 15.51 17.54 -3.26
N THR A 157 15.29 18.50 -4.16
CA THR A 157 14.47 19.70 -3.95
C THR A 157 13.76 19.99 -5.27
N LEU A 158 12.47 20.29 -5.22
CA LEU A 158 11.70 20.73 -6.37
C LEU A 158 12.06 22.17 -6.76
N PRO A 159 11.96 22.54 -8.06
CA PRO A 159 12.15 23.92 -8.50
C PRO A 159 10.92 24.83 -8.21
N TYR A 160 9.84 24.28 -7.63
CA TYR A 160 8.57 24.95 -7.34
C TYR A 160 8.03 24.58 -5.94
N SER A 161 7.08 25.37 -5.43
CA SER A 161 6.34 25.06 -4.19
C SER A 161 5.28 23.98 -4.44
N LEU A 162 5.08 23.05 -3.51
CA LEU A 162 4.08 21.97 -3.62
C LEU A 162 2.64 22.48 -3.74
N SER A 163 2.36 23.70 -3.28
CA SER A 163 1.10 24.42 -3.47
C SER A 163 1.36 25.94 -3.40
N ASN A 164 0.48 26.73 -4.03
CA ASN A 164 0.42 28.18 -3.85
C ASN A 164 -0.44 28.57 -2.63
N GLN A 165 -1.10 27.61 -1.98
CA GLN A 165 -1.92 27.80 -0.79
C GLN A 165 -1.21 27.23 0.44
N PRO A 166 -0.53 28.06 1.28
CA PRO A 166 0.22 27.57 2.43
C PRO A 166 -0.56 26.66 3.41
N PRO A 167 -1.84 26.92 3.73
CA PRO A 167 -2.63 26.05 4.62
C PRO A 167 -2.96 24.68 4.03
N VAL A 168 -2.71 24.42 2.74
CA VAL A 168 -3.11 23.14 2.11
C VAL A 168 -2.10 22.03 2.39
N MET A 169 -0.81 22.37 2.46
CA MET A 169 0.27 21.37 2.54
C MET A 169 0.25 20.55 3.84
N GLU A 170 -0.27 21.09 4.94
CA GLU A 170 -0.37 20.36 6.22
C GLU A 170 -1.44 19.25 6.21
N TYR A 171 -2.34 19.25 5.23
CA TYR A 171 -3.43 18.27 5.08
C TYR A 171 -3.22 17.27 3.93
N PHE A 172 -2.13 17.39 3.17
CA PHE A 172 -1.78 16.40 2.14
C PHE A 172 -1.48 15.04 2.77
N ARG A 173 -2.12 13.98 2.27
CA ARG A 173 -1.89 12.63 2.77
C ARG A 173 -0.55 12.10 2.29
N THR A 174 0.21 11.50 3.20
CA THR A 174 1.37 10.68 2.86
C THR A 174 0.90 9.31 2.40
N TYR A 175 1.09 9.02 1.12
CA TYR A 175 0.93 7.67 0.55
C TYR A 175 2.32 7.06 0.38
N GLY A 176 2.90 6.60 1.49
CA GLY A 176 4.20 5.93 1.53
C GLY A 176 4.07 4.56 2.18
N ASP A 177 4.56 3.53 1.49
CA ASP A 177 4.63 2.17 2.01
C ASP A 177 5.76 2.02 3.06
N GLU A 178 6.70 2.96 3.13
CA GLU A 178 7.87 2.90 4.04
C GLU A 178 7.50 2.51 5.48
N GLU A 179 6.46 3.10 6.08
CA GLU A 179 6.02 2.71 7.43
C GLU A 179 5.50 1.28 7.51
N GLU A 180 4.75 0.83 6.50
CA GLU A 180 4.17 -0.52 6.43
C GLU A 180 5.29 -1.54 6.19
N VAL A 181 6.25 -1.22 5.33
CA VAL A 181 7.48 -1.97 5.10
C VAL A 181 8.32 -2.07 6.37
N GLN A 182 8.50 -1.00 7.13
CA GLN A 182 9.21 -1.05 8.43
C GLN A 182 8.47 -1.95 9.44
N LYS A 183 7.14 -1.84 9.54
CA LYS A 183 6.30 -2.73 10.38
C LYS A 183 6.46 -4.20 9.93
N MET A 184 6.47 -4.46 8.63
CA MET A 184 6.64 -5.79 8.04
C MET A 184 8.05 -6.37 8.26
N LEU A 185 9.10 -5.56 8.13
CA LEU A 185 10.49 -5.95 8.41
C LEU A 185 10.71 -6.28 9.89
N ALA A 186 10.10 -5.51 10.80
CA ALA A 186 10.12 -5.82 12.23
C ALA A 186 9.41 -7.16 12.53
N ALA A 187 8.23 -7.39 11.94
CA ALA A 187 7.49 -8.64 12.08
C ALA A 187 8.27 -9.85 11.52
N LYS A 188 8.90 -9.70 10.35
CA LYS A 188 9.79 -10.72 9.76
C LYS A 188 10.94 -11.08 10.70
N LYS A 189 11.64 -10.08 11.25
CA LYS A 189 12.76 -10.27 12.19
C LYS A 189 12.33 -11.02 13.47
N PHE A 190 11.13 -10.74 13.97
CA PHE A 190 10.55 -11.46 15.10
C PHE A 190 10.29 -12.95 14.77
N LEU A 191 9.65 -13.23 13.62
CA LEU A 191 9.38 -14.59 13.16
C LEU A 191 10.67 -15.40 12.91
N GLU A 192 11.71 -14.77 12.36
CA GLU A 192 13.04 -15.41 12.21
C GLU A 192 13.68 -15.78 13.56
N GLY A 193 13.45 -14.98 14.60
CA GLY A 193 13.87 -15.27 15.97
C GLY A 193 13.11 -16.47 16.56
N GLN A 194 11.77 -16.45 16.48
CA GLN A 194 10.92 -17.56 16.93
C GLN A 194 11.24 -18.87 16.20
N LEU A 195 11.46 -18.82 14.89
CA LEU A 195 11.82 -19.98 14.08
C LEU A 195 13.18 -20.58 14.49
N ARG A 196 14.15 -19.75 14.92
CA ARG A 196 15.42 -20.23 15.46
C ARG A 196 15.22 -20.95 16.79
N GLU A 197 14.48 -20.35 17.71
CA GLU A 197 14.22 -20.95 19.03
C GLU A 197 13.47 -22.28 18.92
N VAL A 198 12.48 -22.39 18.03
CA VAL A 198 11.77 -23.65 17.76
C VAL A 198 12.68 -24.70 17.13
N LYS A 199 13.60 -24.31 16.23
CA LYS A 199 14.60 -25.24 15.68
C LYS A 199 15.57 -25.74 16.75
N ASP A 200 16.03 -24.86 17.63
CA ASP A 200 16.93 -25.24 18.73
C ASP A 200 16.24 -26.16 19.74
N ARG A 201 14.94 -25.93 20.02
CA ARG A 201 14.11 -26.84 20.84
C ARG A 201 13.88 -28.19 20.16
N LEU A 202 13.63 -28.21 18.85
CA LEU A 202 13.48 -29.45 18.07
C LEU A 202 14.78 -30.27 18.06
N LEU A 203 15.93 -29.62 17.87
CA LEU A 203 17.24 -30.28 17.88
C LEU A 203 17.53 -30.97 19.22
N LYS A 204 17.21 -30.30 20.34
CA LYS A 204 17.34 -30.87 21.69
C LYS A 204 16.43 -32.07 21.89
N ALA A 205 15.16 -31.95 21.49
CA ALA A 205 14.20 -33.04 21.58
C ALA A 205 14.63 -34.26 20.73
N ASP A 206 15.19 -34.05 19.54
CA ASP A 206 15.74 -35.14 18.72
C ASP A 206 16.95 -35.82 19.39
N THR A 207 17.86 -35.06 20.03
CA THR A 207 18.98 -35.66 20.79
C THR A 207 18.49 -36.46 22.02
N GLU A 208 17.58 -35.91 22.81
CA GLU A 208 16.98 -36.60 23.97
C GLU A 208 16.24 -37.88 23.53
N LEU A 209 15.53 -37.82 22.39
CA LEU A 209 14.83 -38.97 21.80
C LEU A 209 15.80 -40.10 21.43
N ASP A 210 16.96 -39.79 20.85
CA ASP A 210 17.97 -40.79 20.48
C ASP A 210 18.71 -41.38 21.70
N GLU A 211 18.94 -40.59 22.75
CA GLU A 211 19.44 -41.09 24.05
C GLU A 211 18.44 -42.07 24.70
N VAL A 212 17.14 -41.73 24.71
CA VAL A 212 16.08 -42.59 25.25
C VAL A 212 15.92 -43.87 24.42
N LYS A 213 15.95 -43.80 23.09
CA LYS A 213 15.94 -45.00 22.22
C LYS A 213 17.14 -45.91 22.49
N THR A 214 18.33 -45.35 22.64
CA THR A 214 19.57 -46.11 22.91
C THR A 214 19.46 -46.83 24.25
N SER A 215 18.99 -46.13 25.28
CA SER A 215 18.74 -46.69 26.62
C SER A 215 17.69 -47.81 26.59
N LEU A 216 16.59 -47.61 25.86
CA LEU A 216 15.54 -48.62 25.67
C LEU A 216 16.05 -49.89 24.95
N ALA A 217 16.93 -49.72 23.95
CA ALA A 217 17.53 -50.84 23.21
C ALA A 217 18.44 -51.68 24.12
N LEU A 218 19.23 -51.05 24.99
CA LEU A 218 20.07 -51.73 25.99
C LEU A 218 19.22 -52.53 26.99
N ILE A 219 18.14 -51.95 27.51
CA ILE A 219 17.22 -52.63 28.44
C ILE A 219 16.54 -53.82 27.77
N LYS A 220 16.08 -53.68 26.52
CA LYS A 220 15.49 -54.80 25.74
C LYS A 220 16.51 -55.89 25.41
N GLY A 221 17.79 -55.55 25.22
CA GLY A 221 18.87 -56.51 25.03
C GLY A 221 19.24 -57.30 26.29
N GLY A 222 19.08 -56.71 27.47
CA GLY A 222 19.37 -57.36 28.76
C GLY A 222 18.30 -58.33 29.27
N GLY A 223 17.11 -58.36 28.66
CA GLY A 223 15.95 -59.13 29.14
C GLY A 223 15.91 -60.62 28.74
N ALA A 224 16.98 -61.17 28.15
CA ALA A 224 16.98 -62.49 27.52
C ALA A 224 17.86 -63.54 28.23
N ALA A 225 17.82 -63.62 29.56
CA ALA A 225 18.48 -64.71 30.31
C ALA A 225 17.79 -65.02 31.66
N GLY A 226 17.04 -66.14 31.71
CA GLY A 226 16.69 -66.84 32.96
C GLY A 226 15.20 -66.95 33.31
N GLY A 227 14.64 -68.18 33.28
CA GLY A 227 13.35 -68.48 33.91
C GLY A 227 12.54 -69.63 33.29
N ASN A 228 12.68 -70.85 33.82
CA ASN A 228 11.92 -72.04 33.40
C ASN A 228 11.79 -72.98 34.63
N ALA A 229 10.70 -73.71 34.90
CA ALA A 229 9.46 -73.94 34.15
C ALA A 229 8.23 -73.91 35.07
N GLY A 230 7.00 -73.96 34.51
CA GLY A 230 5.77 -74.11 35.29
C GLY A 230 4.52 -74.26 34.41
N GLU A 231 3.83 -75.40 34.54
CA GLU A 231 2.77 -75.87 33.63
C GLU A 231 1.36 -75.51 34.15
N GLN A 232 0.45 -75.00 33.29
CA GLN A 232 -0.91 -75.57 33.04
C GLN A 232 -1.91 -74.65 32.27
N LYS A 233 -2.55 -75.28 31.27
CA LYS A 233 -3.88 -75.05 30.63
C LYS A 233 -4.66 -73.73 30.84
N GLY A 234 -5.15 -73.14 29.73
CA GLY A 234 -6.28 -72.21 29.74
C GLY A 234 -6.59 -71.59 28.37
N ALA A 235 -7.78 -71.83 27.83
CA ALA A 235 -8.19 -71.57 26.44
C ALA A 235 -8.49 -70.10 26.03
N ASP A 236 -8.50 -69.91 24.70
CA ASP A 236 -9.45 -69.08 23.90
C ASP A 236 -9.16 -67.58 23.61
N GLY A 237 -9.69 -67.10 22.48
CA GLY A 237 -9.83 -65.68 22.10
C GLY A 237 -8.87 -65.12 21.03
N GLY A 238 -9.33 -64.95 19.78
CA GLY A 238 -8.66 -64.14 18.75
C GLY A 238 -8.88 -62.63 18.92
N GLY A 239 -8.40 -61.72 18.05
CA GLY A 239 -7.59 -61.82 16.83
C GLY A 239 -7.60 -60.46 16.08
N THR A 240 -6.79 -60.28 15.02
CA THR A 240 -6.80 -59.14 14.05
C THR A 240 -6.55 -57.71 14.61
N ALA A 241 -5.97 -56.73 13.89
CA ALA A 241 -5.34 -56.67 12.57
C ALA A 241 -4.33 -55.49 12.46
N ALA A 242 -3.60 -55.48 11.32
CA ALA A 242 -2.76 -54.41 10.75
C ALA A 242 -3.34 -52.97 10.82
N GLY A 243 -2.59 -51.88 10.58
CA GLY A 243 -1.21 -51.67 10.09
C GLY A 243 -0.87 -50.17 10.25
N GLY A 244 0.26 -49.59 9.81
CA GLY A 244 1.21 -50.02 8.79
C GLY A 244 1.41 -48.92 7.73
N ALA A 245 2.12 -47.83 8.06
CA ALA A 245 2.43 -46.75 7.11
C ALA A 245 3.91 -46.33 7.20
N LYS A 246 4.63 -46.41 6.06
CA LYS A 246 6.07 -46.14 5.96
C LYS A 246 6.35 -44.65 5.74
N ARG A 247 7.40 -44.10 6.37
CA ARG A 247 8.06 -42.87 5.90
C ARG A 247 9.15 -43.23 4.90
N ALA A 248 9.21 -42.51 3.78
CA ALA A 248 10.26 -42.65 2.77
C ALA A 248 11.44 -41.72 3.09
N ASN A 249 12.67 -42.25 2.97
CA ASN A 249 13.88 -41.45 2.91
C ASN A 249 14.09 -40.96 1.47
N LEU A 250 14.56 -39.72 1.31
CA LEU A 250 15.22 -39.28 0.09
C LEU A 250 16.43 -38.41 0.44
N SER A 251 17.62 -38.93 0.18
CA SER A 251 18.88 -38.21 0.36
C SER A 251 19.40 -37.66 -0.98
N GLN A 252 19.93 -36.45 -0.90
CA GLN A 252 21.05 -35.89 -1.68
C GLN A 252 21.23 -36.28 -3.16
N ARG A 253 21.29 -35.25 -4.02
CA ARG A 253 22.28 -35.23 -5.11
C ARG A 253 22.87 -33.84 -5.29
N LYS A 254 24.19 -33.77 -5.38
CA LYS A 254 25.03 -32.59 -5.63
C LYS A 254 26.10 -33.02 -6.66
N GLN A 255 26.63 -32.08 -7.44
CA GLN A 255 27.41 -32.28 -8.68
C GLN A 255 26.52 -32.72 -9.86
N ARG A 256 26.71 -32.21 -11.08
CA ARG A 256 27.75 -31.29 -11.60
C ARG A 256 27.22 -29.88 -11.84
#